data_AF-A0A445JEN9-F1
#
_entry.id   AF-A0A445JEN9-F1
#
_cell.length_a   1.000
_cell.length_b   1.000
_cell.length_c   1.000
_cell.angle_alpha   90.00
_cell.angle_beta   90.00
_cell.angle_gamma   90.00
#
_symmetry.space_group_name_H-M   'P 1'
#
loop_
_entity.id
_entity.type
_entity.pdbx_description
1 polymer ?
#
loop_
_entity_poly.entity_id
_entity_poly.type
_entity_poly.pdbx_seq_one_letter_code
_entity_poly.pdbx_strand_id
1 'polypeptide(L)'
;MGDRLVVDQQHTGDAQLPSSPPSKDDMVSCVMALEAALLPCLPARELQAIDRSPHPSHQIDVDRYARDFMEAAKKLQLYFISLQREDKPTKLEMLRKEVALMEEELNKKNELIKKQENLIQEWKKELKDQLDKHKIELDRV
;
A
#
# COMPACT_ATOMS: atom_id res chain seq x y z
N MET A 1 -46.51 -21.15 1.40
CA MET A 1 -47.43 -20.41 0.49
C MET A 1 -47.70 -19.06 1.11
N GLY A 2 -47.45 -17.97 0.38
CA GLY A 2 -47.82 -16.62 0.78
C GLY A 2 -46.70 -15.59 0.57
N ASP A 3 -46.44 -15.24 -0.69
CA ASP A 3 -45.61 -14.12 -1.11
C ASP A 3 -46.04 -12.78 -0.49
N ARG A 4 -45.07 -11.91 -0.19
CA ARG A 4 -45.23 -10.49 -0.50
C ARG A 4 -43.89 -9.74 -0.55
N LEU A 5 -43.57 -9.32 -1.78
CA LEU A 5 -42.61 -8.29 -2.13
C LEU A 5 -42.87 -6.99 -1.35
N VAL A 6 -41.82 -6.41 -0.78
CA VAL A 6 -41.67 -4.96 -0.61
C VAL A 6 -40.27 -4.59 -1.07
N VAL A 7 -40.23 -3.80 -2.14
CA VAL A 7 -39.09 -3.05 -2.65
C VAL A 7 -38.93 -1.79 -1.79
N ASP A 8 -37.70 -1.52 -1.35
CA ASP A 8 -37.11 -0.18 -1.12
C ASP A 8 -35.60 -0.42 -0.87
N GLN A 9 -34.71 -0.29 -1.84
CA GLN A 9 -34.06 0.94 -2.32
C GLN A 9 -33.49 1.83 -1.19
N GLN A 10 -32.21 1.65 -0.82
CA GLN A 10 -31.19 2.71 -0.89
C GLN A 10 -29.82 2.31 -0.30
N HIS A 11 -28.79 2.55 -1.13
CA HIS A 11 -27.44 3.02 -0.84
C HIS A 11 -26.67 2.49 0.37
N THR A 12 -25.56 1.82 0.11
CA THR A 12 -24.22 2.45 0.06
C THR A 12 -23.28 1.52 -0.70
N GLY A 13 -23.02 1.84 -1.97
CA GLY A 13 -21.95 1.20 -2.72
C GLY A 13 -20.63 1.61 -2.11
N ASP A 14 -19.88 0.65 -1.57
CA ASP A 14 -18.48 0.84 -1.24
C ASP A 14 -17.76 1.35 -2.50
N ALA A 15 -17.34 2.60 -2.44
CA ALA A 15 -16.36 3.15 -3.38
C ALA A 15 -15.07 2.36 -3.15
N GLN A 16 -14.93 1.29 -3.91
CA GLN A 16 -13.78 0.40 -3.90
C GLN A 16 -12.55 1.22 -4.31
N LEU A 17 -11.81 1.68 -3.31
CA LEU A 17 -10.51 2.31 -3.47
C LEU A 17 -9.60 1.33 -4.22
N PRO A 18 -8.99 1.70 -5.36
CA PRO A 18 -8.00 0.84 -6.01
C PRO A 18 -6.77 0.76 -5.11
N SER A 19 -6.64 -0.36 -4.39
CA SER A 19 -5.57 -0.63 -3.42
C SER A 19 -4.44 -1.48 -4.00
N SER A 20 -4.32 -1.54 -5.32
CA SER A 20 -3.23 -2.22 -6.01
C SER A 20 -2.15 -1.21 -6.42
N PRO A 21 -0.85 -1.51 -6.21
CA PRO A 21 0.20 -0.73 -6.87
C PRO A 21 -0.07 -0.79 -8.38
N PRO A 22 0.11 0.32 -9.13
CA PRO A 22 -0.22 0.36 -10.55
C PRO A 22 0.49 -0.79 -11.25
N SER A 23 -0.30 -1.69 -11.83
CA SER A 23 0.22 -2.80 -12.60
C SER A 23 0.95 -2.25 -13.83
N LYS A 24 1.86 -3.04 -14.41
CA LYS A 24 2.53 -2.62 -15.67
C LYS A 24 1.50 -2.26 -16.74
N ASP A 25 0.33 -2.90 -16.71
CA ASP A 25 -0.78 -2.65 -17.63
C ASP A 25 -1.48 -1.30 -17.36
N ASP A 26 -1.56 -0.86 -16.09
CA ASP A 26 -2.06 0.47 -15.73
C ASP A 26 -1.10 1.58 -16.19
N MET A 27 0.20 1.32 -16.10
CA MET A 27 1.24 2.22 -16.60
C MET A 27 1.19 2.33 -18.13
N VAL A 28 1.03 1.20 -18.83
CA VAL A 28 0.87 1.16 -20.29
C VAL A 28 -0.42 1.87 -20.71
N SER A 29 -1.53 1.66 -20.02
CA SER A 29 -2.79 2.39 -20.26
C SER A 29 -2.61 3.90 -20.06
N CYS A 30 -1.88 4.33 -19.02
CA CYS A 30 -1.55 5.74 -18.82
C CYS A 30 -0.69 6.31 -19.95
N VAL A 31 0.32 5.57 -20.41
CA VAL A 31 1.18 6.00 -21.53
C VAL A 31 0.39 6.06 -22.84
N MET A 32 -0.50 5.09 -23.10
CA MET A 32 -1.36 5.10 -24.29
C MET A 32 -2.39 6.23 -24.26
N ALA A 33 -3.05 6.47 -23.13
CA ALA A 33 -3.98 7.58 -22.96
C ALA A 33 -3.27 8.93 -23.11
N LEU A 34 -2.04 9.02 -22.60
CA LEU A 34 -1.17 10.18 -22.76
C LEU A 34 -0.79 10.40 -24.23
N GLU A 35 -0.35 9.35 -24.92
CA GLU A 35 -0.04 9.41 -26.35
C GLU A 35 -1.25 9.89 -27.14
N ALA A 36 -2.43 9.29 -26.92
CA ALA A 36 -3.67 9.67 -27.59
C ALA A 36 -4.11 11.12 -27.31
N ALA A 37 -3.85 11.65 -26.11
CA ALA A 37 -4.17 13.03 -25.76
C ALA A 37 -3.16 14.04 -26.35
N LEU A 38 -1.89 13.65 -26.49
CA LEU A 38 -0.83 14.53 -27.01
C LEU A 38 -0.74 14.50 -28.54
N LEU A 39 -1.06 13.38 -29.20
CA LEU A 39 -0.98 13.20 -30.66
C LEU A 39 -1.75 14.29 -31.46
N PRO A 40 -2.95 14.73 -31.04
CA PRO A 40 -3.68 15.82 -31.67
C PRO A 40 -3.14 17.22 -31.36
N CYS A 41 -2.20 17.33 -30.42
CA CYS A 41 -1.61 18.60 -29.97
C CYS A 41 -0.14 18.74 -30.42
N LEU A 42 0.36 17.78 -31.22
CA LEU A 42 1.73 17.80 -31.72
C LEU A 42 1.85 18.77 -32.90
N PRO A 43 2.62 19.86 -32.76
CA PRO A 43 2.73 20.92 -33.77
C PRO A 43 3.07 20.40 -35.18
N ALA A 44 3.76 19.27 -35.28
CA ALA A 44 4.13 18.65 -36.55
C ALA A 44 2.92 18.26 -37.41
N ARG A 45 1.79 17.86 -36.80
CA ARG A 45 0.58 17.44 -37.51
C ARG A 45 -0.17 18.64 -38.08
N GLU A 46 -0.25 19.73 -37.33
CA GLU A 46 -0.81 20.99 -37.82
C GLU A 46 0.10 21.66 -38.85
N LEU A 47 1.41 21.73 -38.60
CA LEU A 47 2.39 22.34 -39.53
C LEU A 47 2.39 21.65 -40.90
N GLN A 48 2.17 20.34 -40.97
CA GLN A 48 2.03 19.60 -42.23
C GLN A 48 0.69 19.82 -42.94
N ALA A 49 -0.37 20.24 -42.23
CA ALA A 49 -1.68 20.51 -42.83
C ALA A 49 -1.79 21.93 -43.43
N ILE A 50 -0.98 22.88 -42.95
CA ILE A 50 -0.99 24.29 -43.39
C ILE A 50 -0.46 24.44 -44.84
N ASP A 51 0.43 23.56 -45.30
CA ASP A 51 1.01 23.60 -46.65
C ASP A 51 0.03 23.18 -47.77
N ARG A 52 -1.18 22.75 -47.44
CA ARG A 52 -2.16 22.21 -48.41
C ARG A 52 -3.33 23.14 -48.75
N SER A 53 -3.40 24.35 -48.18
CA SER A 53 -4.53 25.26 -48.41
C SER A 53 -4.09 26.73 -48.45
N PRO A 54 -4.30 27.46 -49.57
CA PRO A 54 -4.00 28.88 -49.67
C PRO A 54 -5.07 29.78 -49.01
N HIS A 55 -6.00 29.23 -48.22
CA HIS A 55 -7.13 29.98 -47.65
C HIS A 55 -6.79 30.56 -46.26
N PRO A 56 -6.96 31.89 -46.04
CA PRO A 56 -6.64 32.56 -44.78
C PRO A 56 -7.44 32.09 -43.54
N SER A 57 -8.54 31.36 -43.74
CA SER A 57 -9.31 30.73 -42.66
C SER A 57 -8.64 29.50 -42.03
N HIS A 58 -7.55 29.00 -42.62
CA HIS A 58 -6.78 27.84 -42.14
C HIS A 58 -5.52 28.24 -41.36
N GLN A 59 -5.43 29.50 -40.93
CA GLN A 59 -4.29 29.96 -40.13
C GLN A 59 -4.43 29.40 -38.71
N ILE A 60 -3.86 28.22 -38.49
CA ILE A 60 -3.78 27.58 -37.18
C ILE A 60 -3.00 28.54 -36.27
N ASP A 61 -3.62 28.97 -35.17
CA ASP A 61 -2.97 29.76 -34.12
C ASP A 61 -2.02 28.85 -33.36
N VAL A 62 -0.82 28.67 -33.93
CA VAL A 62 0.26 27.83 -33.39
C VAL A 62 0.60 28.24 -31.96
N ASP A 63 0.51 29.54 -31.63
CA ASP A 63 0.80 30.04 -30.29
C ASP A 63 -0.24 29.57 -29.27
N ARG A 64 -1.52 29.53 -29.65
CA ARG A 64 -2.56 28.94 -28.80
C ARG A 64 -2.35 27.45 -28.60
N TYR A 65 -2.08 26.69 -29.67
CA TYR A 65 -1.82 25.26 -29.54
C TYR A 65 -0.59 24.96 -28.68
N ALA A 66 0.48 25.74 -28.82
CA ALA A 66 1.67 25.62 -27.99
C ALA A 66 1.35 25.87 -26.50
N ARG A 67 0.50 26.87 -26.20
CA ARG A 67 0.05 27.13 -24.81
C ARG A 67 -0.76 25.96 -24.25
N ASP A 68 -1.74 25.47 -25.00
CA ASP A 68 -2.61 24.37 -24.57
C ASP A 68 -1.80 23.08 -24.34
N PHE A 69 -0.84 22.79 -25.23
CA PHE A 69 0.09 21.66 -25.10
C PHE A 69 0.97 21.78 -23.84
N MET A 70 1.58 22.95 -23.62
CA MET A 70 2.41 23.19 -22.44
C MET A 70 1.60 23.08 -21.14
N GLU A 71 0.36 23.55 -21.13
CA GLU A 71 -0.52 23.42 -19.96
C GLU A 71 -0.86 21.95 -19.66
N ALA A 72 -1.20 21.17 -20.69
CA ALA A 72 -1.45 19.74 -20.54
C ALA A 72 -0.22 18.99 -20.03
N ALA A 73 0.96 19.27 -20.61
CA ALA A 73 2.24 18.69 -20.18
C ALA A 73 2.57 19.03 -18.72
N LYS A 74 2.28 20.27 -18.28
CA LYS A 74 2.50 20.70 -16.89
C LYS A 74 1.56 20.00 -15.91
N LYS A 75 0.27 19.85 -16.25
CA LYS A 75 -0.70 19.10 -15.42
C LYS A 75 -0.26 17.65 -15.24
N LEU A 76 0.20 17.02 -16.31
CA LEU A 76 0.72 15.66 -16.27
C LEU A 76 2.00 15.55 -15.44
N GLN A 77 2.94 16.47 -15.60
CA GLN A 77 4.16 16.49 -14.79
C GLN A 77 3.83 16.56 -13.29
N LEU A 78 2.88 17.41 -12.91
CA LEU A 78 2.40 17.52 -11.53
C LEU A 78 1.74 16.21 -11.04
N TYR A 79 1.00 15.52 -11.90
CA TYR A 79 0.43 14.20 -11.58
C TYR A 79 1.53 13.17 -11.30
N PHE A 80 2.56 13.04 -12.15
CA PHE A 80 3.68 12.13 -11.89
C PHE A 80 4.45 12.48 -10.61
N ILE A 81 4.68 13.77 -10.35
CA ILE A 81 5.29 14.21 -9.08
C ILE A 81 4.41 13.81 -7.88
N SER A 82 3.09 13.93 -7.99
CA SER A 82 2.17 13.54 -6.92
C SER A 82 2.19 12.03 -6.65
N LEU A 83 2.28 11.22 -7.70
CA LEU A 83 2.45 9.76 -7.60
C LEU A 83 3.76 9.38 -6.93
N GLN A 84 4.85 10.10 -7.23
CA GLN A 84 6.15 9.89 -6.59
C GLN A 84 6.16 10.28 -5.10
N ARG A 85 5.37 11.27 -4.70
CA ARG A 85 5.22 11.68 -3.28
C ARG A 85 4.32 10.75 -2.48
N GLU A 86 3.55 9.89 -3.12
CA GLU A 86 2.85 8.77 -2.49
C GLU A 86 3.82 7.63 -2.12
N ASP A 87 4.99 7.99 -1.57
CA ASP A 87 6.01 7.10 -1.01
C ASP A 87 5.48 6.55 0.33
N LYS A 88 4.34 5.85 0.25
CA LYS A 88 3.81 5.06 1.34
C LYS A 88 4.79 3.90 1.51
N PRO A 89 5.27 3.62 2.73
CA PRO A 89 6.16 2.51 2.97
C PRO A 89 5.54 1.26 2.36
N THR A 90 6.33 0.58 1.53
CA THR A 90 5.82 -0.57 0.78
C THR A 90 5.30 -1.60 1.77
N LYS A 91 4.32 -2.42 1.35
CA LYS A 91 3.82 -3.52 2.18
C LYS A 91 4.97 -4.38 2.74
N LEU A 92 6.03 -4.57 1.95
CA LEU A 92 7.26 -5.24 2.36
C LEU A 92 7.96 -4.55 3.55
N GLU A 93 8.14 -3.23 3.49
CA GLU A 93 8.79 -2.46 4.56
C GLU A 93 7.96 -2.43 5.84
N MET A 94 6.63 -2.33 5.72
CA MET A 94 5.74 -2.42 6.87
C MET A 94 5.84 -3.80 7.53
N LEU A 95 5.76 -4.86 6.74
CA LEU A 95 5.89 -6.24 7.23
C LEU A 95 7.26 -6.48 7.89
N ARG A 96 8.35 -5.95 7.32
CA ARG A 96 9.68 -6.04 7.94
C ARG A 96 9.73 -5.41 9.33
N LYS A 97 9.10 -4.24 9.52
CA LYS A 97 9.01 -3.59 10.83
C LYS A 97 8.18 -4.42 11.80
N GLU A 98 7.05 -4.95 11.34
CA GLU A 98 6.17 -5.78 12.17
C GLU A 98 6.86 -7.07 12.61
N VAL A 99 7.57 -7.75 11.71
CA VAL A 99 8.40 -8.92 12.03
C VAL A 99 9.45 -8.58 13.08
N ALA A 100 10.18 -7.47 12.92
CA ALA A 100 11.20 -7.07 13.90
C ALA A 100 10.62 -6.81 15.30
N LEU A 101 9.43 -6.19 15.37
CA LEU A 101 8.74 -5.98 16.64
C LEU A 101 8.30 -7.31 17.28
N MET A 102 7.75 -8.22 16.48
CA MET A 102 7.34 -9.55 16.95
C MET A 102 8.54 -10.38 17.43
N GLU A 103 9.68 -10.31 16.75
CA GLU A 103 10.92 -10.99 17.16
C GLU A 103 11.44 -10.46 18.50
N GLU A 104 11.39 -9.15 18.73
CA GLU A 104 11.78 -8.54 20.00
C GLU A 104 10.85 -8.98 21.15
N GLU A 105 9.53 -8.98 20.90
CA GLU A 105 8.54 -9.43 21.88
C GLU A 105 8.72 -10.92 22.22
N LEU A 106 8.95 -11.75 21.21
CA LEU A 106 9.21 -13.18 21.38
C LEU A 106 10.45 -13.42 22.26
N ASN A 107 11.53 -12.68 22.01
CA ASN A 107 12.75 -12.79 22.79
C ASN A 107 12.53 -12.39 24.26
N LYS A 108 11.79 -11.30 24.51
CA LYS A 108 11.41 -10.87 25.87
C LYS A 108 10.58 -11.94 26.60
N LYS A 109 9.62 -12.56 25.91
CA LYS A 109 8.79 -13.63 26.47
C LYS A 109 9.60 -14.89 26.78
N ASN A 110 10.52 -15.29 25.89
CA ASN A 110 11.41 -16.43 26.12
C ASN A 110 12.29 -16.23 27.37
N GLU A 111 12.87 -15.05 27.55
CA GLU A 111 13.66 -14.75 28.74
C GLU A 111 12.82 -14.77 30.03
N LEU A 112 11.56 -14.33 29.97
CA LEU A 112 10.65 -14.42 31.10
C LEU A 112 10.31 -15.88 31.45
N ILE A 113 9.99 -16.70 30.45
CA ILE A 113 9.71 -18.13 30.63
C ILE A 113 10.91 -18.81 31.28
N LYS A 114 12.12 -18.58 30.76
CA LYS A 114 13.35 -19.17 31.30
C LYS A 114 13.58 -18.80 32.78
N LYS A 115 13.32 -17.55 33.16
CA LYS A 115 13.39 -17.11 34.57
C LYS A 115 12.37 -17.85 35.44
N GLN A 116 11.15 -18.01 34.96
CA GLN A 116 10.10 -18.72 35.70
C GLN A 116 10.40 -20.22 35.82
N GLU A 117 10.91 -20.85 34.77
CA GLU A 117 11.32 -22.25 34.79
C GLU A 117 12.41 -22.49 35.83
N ASN A 118 13.42 -21.60 35.92
CA ASN A 118 14.47 -21.70 36.93
C ASN A 118 13.91 -21.62 38.36
N LEU A 119 13.02 -20.66 38.63
CA LEU A 119 12.37 -20.53 39.95
C LEU A 119 11.58 -21.79 40.32
N ILE A 120 10.84 -22.35 39.37
CA ILE A 120 10.08 -23.59 39.59
C ILE A 120 11.02 -24.76 39.92
N GLN A 121 12.16 -24.87 39.24
CA GLN A 121 13.15 -25.92 39.52
C GLN A 121 13.79 -25.75 40.90
N GLU A 122 14.12 -24.52 41.29
CA GLU A 122 14.63 -24.22 42.64
C GLU A 122 13.62 -24.57 43.72
N TRP A 123 12.34 -24.20 43.55
CA TRP A 123 11.28 -24.56 44.49
C TRP A 123 11.04 -26.07 44.58
N LYS A 124 11.09 -26.79 43.44
CA LYS A 124 10.99 -28.26 43.43
C LYS A 124 12.12 -28.90 44.20
N LYS A 125 13.34 -28.37 44.05
CA LYS A 125 14.52 -28.85 44.77
C LYS A 125 14.37 -28.60 46.27
N GLU A 126 14.05 -27.36 46.67
CA GLU A 126 13.87 -27.01 48.08
C GLU A 126 12.80 -27.86 48.76
N LEU A 127 11.65 -28.05 48.11
CA LEU A 127 10.57 -28.86 48.66
C LEU A 127 10.99 -30.32 48.85
N LYS A 128 11.80 -30.85 47.94
CA LYS A 128 12.35 -32.21 48.05
C LYS A 128 13.35 -32.31 49.20
N ASP A 129 14.26 -31.35 49.31
CA ASP A 129 15.28 -31.31 50.36
C ASP A 129 14.60 -31.21 51.76
N GLN A 130 13.54 -30.41 51.89
CA GLN A 130 12.74 -30.33 53.11
C GLN A 130 12.00 -31.63 53.43
N LEU A 131 11.41 -32.28 52.42
CA LEU A 131 10.73 -33.57 52.59
C LEU A 131 11.69 -34.66 53.08
N ASP A 132 12.87 -34.75 52.45
CA ASP A 132 13.90 -35.72 52.81
C ASP A 132 14.41 -35.48 54.24
N LYS A 133 14.60 -34.21 54.63
CA LYS A 133 14.96 -33.85 56.01
C LYS A 133 13.90 -34.28 57.02
N HIS A 134 12.63 -33.96 56.78
CA HIS A 134 11.53 -34.35 57.67
C HIS A 134 11.41 -35.88 57.79
N LYS A 135 11.64 -36.62 56.70
CA LYS A 135 11.65 -38.08 56.74
C LYS A 135 12.75 -38.64 57.64
N ILE A 136 13.97 -38.11 57.52
CA ILE A 136 15.09 -38.49 58.39
C ILE A 136 14.80 -38.18 59.86
N GLU A 137 14.19 -37.03 60.15
CA GLU A 137 13.78 -36.67 61.51
C GLU A 137 12.70 -37.60 62.06
N LEU A 138 11.73 -37.99 61.23
CA LEU A 138 10.67 -38.94 61.61
C LEU A 138 11.21 -40.33 61.89
N ASP A 139 12.16 -40.83 61.08
CA ASP A 139 12.80 -42.14 61.28
C ASP A 139 13.67 -42.20 62.56
N ARG A 140 13.97 -41.05 63.20
CA ARG A 140 14.75 -40.96 64.44
C ARG A 140 13.90 -40.98 65.72
N VAL A 141 12.59 -40.80 65.61
CA VAL A 141 11.63 -40.78 66.74
C VAL A 141 10.98 -42.13 66.89
#